data_AF-A0A2V5M0D3-F1
#
_entry.id   AF-A0A2V5M0D3-F1
#
_cell.length_a   1.000
_cell.length_b   1.000
_cell.length_c   1.000
_cell.angle_alpha   90.00
_cell.angle_beta   90.00
_cell.angle_gamma   90.00
#
_symmetry.space_group_name_H-M   'P 1'
#
loop_
_entity.id
_entity.type
_entity.pdbx_description
1 polymer ?
#
loop_
_entity_poly.entity_id
_entity_poly.type
_entity_poly.pdbx_seq_one_letter_code
_entity_poly.pdbx_strand_id
1 'polypeptide(L)'
;MNGAAFPKIRISGFIGQAGLSRQTRSQQLVFVNGRAIESSLITGAVREGYHTALMRGQYPVTFLFVELDPAAVDVNVHPAKREVRFRDPNGVHEAVVRCIQQTLEHARADWQEKFRAPIRPGTAAVGSTKAAPDLSLRSEVTAPEATHRELPHLDTITGVADPGQVQGSEIVMRVPPLPERPFDSASHAPALH
;
A
#
# COMPACT_ATOMS: atom_id res chain seq x y z
N MET A 1 -32.45 -18.13 -21.25
CA MET A 1 -30.97 -18.14 -21.31
C MET A 1 -30.49 -18.03 -19.88
N ASN A 2 -29.88 -19.10 -19.34
CA ASN A 2 -29.60 -19.26 -17.92
C ASN A 2 -28.53 -18.26 -17.47
N GLY A 3 -28.95 -17.17 -16.83
CA GLY A 3 -28.07 -16.32 -16.04
C GLY A 3 -27.69 -17.10 -14.79
N ALA A 4 -26.47 -17.65 -14.76
CA ALA A 4 -25.91 -18.16 -13.52
C ALA A 4 -25.93 -17.01 -12.51
N ALA A 5 -26.74 -17.14 -11.46
CA ALA A 5 -26.76 -16.19 -10.36
C ALA A 5 -25.35 -16.20 -9.76
N PHE A 6 -24.58 -15.14 -9.98
CA PHE A 6 -23.30 -14.98 -9.31
C PHE A 6 -23.56 -15.12 -7.80
N PRO A 7 -22.81 -15.98 -7.10
CA PRO A 7 -22.96 -16.07 -5.65
C PRO A 7 -22.80 -14.67 -5.07
N LYS A 8 -23.68 -14.29 -4.14
CA LYS A 8 -23.63 -12.98 -3.49
C LYS A 8 -22.41 -12.94 -2.56
N ILE A 9 -21.26 -12.55 -3.12
CA ILE A 9 -20.01 -12.37 -2.38
C ILE A 9 -20.01 -10.97 -1.78
N ARG A 10 -19.81 -10.88 -0.48
CA ARG A 10 -19.58 -9.62 0.22
C ARG A 10 -18.12 -9.55 0.66
N ILE A 11 -17.47 -8.43 0.36
CA ILE A 11 -16.09 -8.17 0.74
C ILE A 11 -16.08 -6.91 1.59
N SER A 12 -15.40 -6.98 2.73
CA SER A 12 -15.20 -5.85 3.63
C SER A 12 -13.82 -5.93 4.28
N GLY A 13 -13.36 -4.86 4.93
CA GLY A 13 -12.09 -4.84 5.64
C GLY A 13 -11.24 -3.63 5.31
N PHE A 14 -9.93 -3.76 5.52
CA PHE A 14 -8.96 -2.69 5.35
C PHE A 14 -7.84 -3.11 4.40
N ILE A 15 -7.39 -2.16 3.60
CA ILE A 15 -6.31 -2.35 2.65
C ILE A 15 -5.29 -1.21 2.83
N GLY A 16 -4.01 -1.51 2.66
CA GLY A 16 -2.94 -0.51 2.73
C GLY A 16 -3.06 0.53 1.62
N GLN A 17 -2.64 1.77 1.91
CA GLN A 17 -2.61 2.82 0.88
C GLN A 17 -1.68 2.44 -0.29
N ALA A 18 -1.91 3.06 -1.45
CA ALA A 18 -1.00 2.92 -2.59
C ALA A 18 0.43 3.28 -2.18
N GLY A 19 1.39 2.40 -2.44
CA GLY A 19 2.79 2.52 -2.00
C GLY A 19 3.12 1.89 -0.63
N LEU A 20 2.14 1.63 0.24
CA LEU A 20 2.38 0.93 1.51
C LEU A 20 2.44 -0.59 1.25
N SER A 21 3.66 -1.12 1.23
CA SER A 21 3.90 -2.54 0.97
C SER A 21 4.97 -3.16 1.88
N ARG A 22 5.09 -4.48 1.80
CA ARG A 22 6.01 -5.32 2.58
C ARG A 22 6.70 -6.33 1.67
N GLN A 23 7.91 -6.72 2.04
CA GLN A 23 8.67 -7.76 1.33
C GLN A 23 8.07 -9.16 1.53
N THR A 24 7.27 -9.36 2.59
CA THR A 24 6.66 -10.64 2.94
C THR A 24 5.14 -10.56 2.91
N ARG A 25 4.50 -11.74 2.78
CA ARG A 25 3.03 -11.89 2.81
C ARG A 25 2.46 -11.95 4.23
N SER A 26 3.28 -11.86 5.27
CA SER A 26 2.87 -12.07 6.66
C SER A 26 1.79 -11.09 7.15
N GLN A 27 1.62 -9.94 6.47
CA GLN A 27 0.60 -8.94 6.76
C GLN A 27 -0.56 -8.94 5.75
N GLN A 28 -0.72 -10.03 5.00
CA GLN A 28 -1.92 -10.31 4.22
C GLN A 28 -2.83 -11.24 5.00
N LEU A 29 -3.75 -10.64 5.74
CA LEU A 29 -4.71 -11.36 6.56
C LEU A 29 -6.03 -11.42 5.80
N VAL A 30 -6.51 -12.64 5.58
CA VAL A 30 -7.76 -12.90 4.87
C VAL A 30 -8.60 -13.84 5.70
N PHE A 31 -9.86 -13.46 5.88
CA PHE A 31 -10.87 -14.22 6.58
C PHE A 31 -11.99 -14.59 5.61
N VAL A 32 -12.34 -15.87 5.56
CA VAL A 32 -13.49 -16.35 4.79
C VAL A 32 -14.49 -16.92 5.79
N ASN A 33 -15.71 -16.36 5.81
CA ASN A 33 -16.77 -16.75 6.74
C ASN A 33 -16.27 -16.83 8.21
N GLY A 34 -15.47 -15.84 8.63
CA GLY A 34 -14.92 -15.73 9.98
C GLY A 34 -13.67 -16.57 10.27
N ARG A 35 -13.16 -17.37 9.33
CA ARG A 35 -11.95 -18.19 9.51
C ARG A 35 -10.77 -17.56 8.79
N ALA A 36 -9.63 -17.41 9.48
CA ALA A 36 -8.40 -16.99 8.81
C ALA A 36 -7.92 -18.12 7.90
N ILE A 37 -7.65 -17.80 6.64
CA ILE A 37 -7.31 -18.77 5.59
C ILE A 37 -6.09 -18.31 4.82
N GLU A 38 -5.35 -19.28 4.29
CA GLU A 38 -4.28 -19.02 3.34
C GLU A 38 -4.73 -19.51 1.96
N SER A 39 -4.86 -18.59 1.01
CA SER A 39 -5.27 -18.91 -0.35
C SER A 39 -4.42 -18.16 -1.37
N SER A 40 -3.72 -18.92 -2.21
CA SER A 40 -2.94 -18.38 -3.33
C SER A 40 -3.82 -17.62 -4.32
N LEU A 41 -5.08 -18.03 -4.47
CA LEU A 41 -6.07 -17.36 -5.31
C LEU A 41 -6.33 -15.93 -4.83
N ILE A 42 -6.61 -15.75 -3.55
CA ILE A 42 -6.86 -14.41 -3.01
C ILE A 42 -5.58 -13.59 -3.01
N THR A 43 -4.43 -14.18 -2.67
CA THR A 43 -3.14 -13.48 -2.79
C THR A 43 -2.87 -13.01 -4.22
N GLY A 44 -3.22 -13.80 -5.24
CA GLY A 44 -3.16 -13.43 -6.65
C GLY A 44 -4.07 -12.24 -6.96
N ALA A 45 -5.34 -12.34 -6.57
CA ALA A 45 -6.35 -11.30 -6.76
C ALA A 45 -5.96 -9.98 -6.09
N VAL A 46 -5.44 -10.04 -4.86
CA VAL A 46 -4.95 -8.86 -4.14
C VAL A 46 -3.79 -8.22 -4.91
N ARG A 47 -2.81 -9.01 -5.37
CA ARG A 47 -1.68 -8.49 -6.12
C ARG A 47 -2.11 -7.84 -7.44
N GLU A 48 -3.07 -8.44 -8.13
CA GLU A 48 -3.63 -7.89 -9.37
C GLU A 48 -4.44 -6.61 -9.14
N GLY A 49 -5.26 -6.56 -8.08
CA GLY A 49 -6.00 -5.35 -7.71
C GLY A 49 -5.07 -4.16 -7.46
N TYR A 50 -3.85 -4.43 -6.99
CA TYR A 50 -2.82 -3.44 -6.72
C TYR A 50 -1.77 -3.25 -7.84
N HIS A 51 -1.94 -3.84 -9.03
CA HIS A 51 -0.86 -3.91 -10.04
C HIS A 51 -0.27 -2.54 -10.45
N THR A 52 -1.04 -1.45 -10.39
CA THR A 52 -0.57 -0.09 -10.68
C THR A 52 0.11 0.59 -9.49
N ALA A 53 -0.08 0.08 -8.28
CA ALA A 53 0.30 0.71 -7.01
C ALA A 53 1.41 -0.05 -6.25
N LEU A 54 1.91 -1.17 -6.80
CA LEU A 54 2.95 -2.00 -6.17
C LEU A 54 4.21 -2.09 -7.01
N MET A 55 5.35 -2.04 -6.32
CA MET A 55 6.63 -2.42 -6.91
C MET A 55 6.72 -3.95 -7.06
N ARG A 56 7.52 -4.42 -8.03
CA ARG A 56 7.72 -5.86 -8.25
C ARG A 56 8.30 -6.52 -6.98
N GLY A 57 7.75 -7.68 -6.64
CA GLY A 57 8.17 -8.48 -5.48
C GLY A 57 7.62 -8.01 -4.13
N GLN A 58 6.79 -6.96 -4.10
CA GLN A 58 6.18 -6.46 -2.87
C GLN A 58 4.75 -6.97 -2.68
N TYR A 59 4.31 -6.99 -1.41
CA TYR A 59 2.98 -7.41 -0.99
C TYR A 59 2.28 -6.30 -0.21
N PRO A 60 1.03 -5.97 -0.55
CA PRO A 60 0.26 -4.98 0.20
C PRO A 60 -0.17 -5.55 1.55
N VAL A 61 -0.31 -4.68 2.53
CA VAL A 61 -0.93 -5.00 3.82
C VAL A 61 -2.44 -5.07 3.62
N THR A 62 -3.06 -6.16 4.05
CA THR A 62 -4.51 -6.35 3.89
C THR A 62 -5.11 -7.04 5.11
N PHE A 63 -6.35 -6.69 5.42
CA PHE A 63 -7.18 -7.31 6.43
C PHE A 63 -8.58 -7.44 5.84
N LEU A 64 -8.82 -8.53 5.11
CA LEU A 64 -10.03 -8.74 4.31
C LEU A 64 -10.97 -9.76 4.96
N PHE A 65 -12.25 -9.45 4.93
CA PHE A 65 -13.35 -10.35 5.27
C PHE A 65 -14.16 -10.64 4.02
N VAL A 66 -14.19 -11.90 3.62
CA VAL A 66 -14.96 -12.41 2.49
C VAL A 66 -16.08 -13.26 3.04
N GLU A 67 -17.31 -12.81 2.84
CA GLU A 67 -18.52 -13.54 3.17
C GLU A 67 -19.16 -14.06 1.90
N LEU A 68 -19.45 -15.35 1.88
CA LEU A 68 -20.14 -16.02 0.77
C LEU A 68 -20.93 -17.20 1.32
N ASP A 69 -21.88 -17.69 0.52
CA ASP A 69 -22.66 -18.89 0.83
C ASP A 69 -21.72 -20.04 1.25
N PRO A 70 -21.88 -20.63 2.44
CA PRO A 70 -21.11 -21.81 2.87
C PRO A 70 -21.17 -22.95 1.85
N ALA A 71 -22.24 -23.09 1.06
CA ALA A 71 -22.32 -24.10 0.01
C ALA A 71 -21.41 -23.79 -1.20
N ALA A 72 -20.98 -22.53 -1.36
CA ALA A 72 -20.08 -22.09 -2.42
C ALA A 72 -18.59 -22.18 -2.03
N VAL A 73 -18.28 -22.53 -0.77
CA VAL A 73 -16.91 -22.66 -0.27
C VAL A 73 -16.70 -23.98 0.47
N ASP A 74 -15.74 -24.76 0.01
CA ASP A 74 -15.27 -25.95 0.71
C ASP A 74 -14.02 -25.61 1.50
N VAL A 75 -14.17 -25.59 2.82
CA VAL A 75 -13.10 -25.22 3.75
C VAL A 75 -12.55 -26.50 4.37
N ASN A 76 -11.52 -27.07 3.76
CA ASN A 76 -10.79 -28.19 4.33
C ASN A 76 -9.80 -27.67 5.39
N VAL A 77 -10.30 -27.41 6.60
CA VAL A 77 -9.50 -26.86 7.70
C VAL A 77 -8.68 -27.95 8.36
N HIS A 78 -7.51 -28.27 7.78
CA HIS A 78 -6.51 -29.01 8.53
C HIS A 78 -5.86 -28.06 9.55
N PRO A 79 -5.63 -28.49 10.82
CA PRO A 79 -5.05 -27.64 11.86
C PRO A 79 -3.72 -26.95 11.47
N ALA A 80 -2.97 -27.56 10.56
CA ALA A 80 -1.66 -27.11 10.13
C ALA A 80 -1.66 -26.31 8.80
N LYS A 81 -2.73 -26.38 8.00
CA LYS A 81 -2.81 -25.77 6.65
C LYS A 81 -4.25 -25.39 6.37
N ARG A 82 -4.61 -24.14 6.64
CA ARG A 82 -5.98 -23.62 6.51
C ARG A 82 -6.27 -23.26 5.05
N GLU A 83 -6.33 -24.28 4.19
CA GLU A 83 -6.58 -24.13 2.77
C GLU A 83 -8.10 -24.05 2.47
N VAL A 84 -8.47 -23.33 1.42
CA VAL A 84 -9.86 -23.16 0.97
C VAL A 84 -9.99 -23.48 -0.51
N ARG A 85 -11.06 -24.20 -0.85
CA ARG A 85 -11.46 -24.45 -2.23
C ARG A 85 -12.79 -23.75 -2.53
N PHE A 86 -12.75 -22.77 -3.42
CA PHE A 86 -13.94 -22.07 -3.90
C PHE A 86 -14.61 -22.88 -5.01
N ARG A 87 -15.95 -22.93 -5.00
CA ARG A 87 -16.72 -23.54 -6.11
C ARG A 87 -16.56 -22.73 -7.40
N ASP A 88 -16.55 -21.40 -7.28
CA ASP A 88 -16.27 -20.47 -8.38
C ASP A 88 -15.02 -19.63 -8.06
N PRO A 89 -13.81 -20.15 -8.35
CA PRO A 89 -12.56 -19.43 -8.09
C PRO A 89 -12.46 -18.11 -8.88
N ASN A 90 -12.97 -18.09 -10.11
CA ASN A 90 -12.87 -16.92 -10.98
C ASN A 90 -13.76 -15.78 -10.48
N GLY A 91 -15.00 -16.09 -10.11
CA GLY A 91 -15.92 -15.09 -9.54
C GLY A 91 -15.38 -14.46 -8.26
N VAL A 92 -14.78 -15.26 -7.36
CA VAL A 92 -14.12 -14.76 -6.15
C VAL A 92 -12.92 -13.88 -6.48
N HIS A 93 -12.08 -14.33 -7.42
CA HIS A 93 -10.91 -13.59 -7.86
C HIS A 93 -11.29 -12.21 -8.42
N GLU A 94 -12.19 -12.16 -9.40
CA GLU A 94 -12.65 -10.91 -10.00
C GLU A 94 -13.33 -9.98 -8.99
N ALA A 95 -14.11 -10.53 -8.05
CA ALA A 95 -14.75 -9.74 -7.01
C ALA A 95 -13.73 -9.04 -6.12
N VAL A 96 -12.67 -9.74 -5.70
CA VAL A 96 -11.59 -9.18 -4.88
C VAL A 96 -10.80 -8.12 -5.66
N VAL A 97 -10.42 -8.41 -6.92
CA VAL A 97 -9.71 -7.46 -7.79
C VAL A 97 -10.50 -6.15 -7.93
N ARG A 98 -11.79 -6.25 -8.30
CA ARG A 98 -12.66 -5.09 -8.50
C ARG A 98 -12.84 -4.30 -7.22
N CYS A 99 -13.08 -4.96 -6.09
CA CYS A 99 -13.25 -4.31 -4.80
C CYS A 99 -12.03 -3.47 -4.41
N ILE A 100 -10.82 -4.02 -4.59
CA ILE A 100 -9.57 -3.31 -4.29
C ILE A 100 -9.37 -2.12 -5.22
N GLN A 101 -9.55 -2.31 -6.54
CA GLN A 101 -9.40 -1.24 -7.52
C GLN A 101 -10.36 -0.08 -7.25
N GLN A 102 -11.64 -0.37 -6.97
CA GLN A 102 -12.64 0.63 -6.61
C GLN A 102 -12.26 1.39 -5.34
N THR A 103 -11.76 0.68 -4.32
CA THR A 103 -11.34 1.30 -3.06
C THR A 103 -10.14 2.22 -3.25
N LEU A 104 -9.14 1.80 -4.03
CA LEU A 104 -7.96 2.61 -4.33
C LEU A 104 -8.32 3.85 -5.17
N GLU A 105 -9.22 3.71 -6.15
CA GLU A 105 -9.70 4.83 -6.95
C GLU A 105 -10.46 5.85 -6.10
N HIS A 106 -11.36 5.38 -5.23
CA HIS A 106 -12.09 6.25 -4.30
C HIS A 106 -11.13 6.98 -3.37
N ALA A 107 -10.17 6.27 -2.76
CA ALA A 107 -9.17 6.88 -1.89
C ALA A 107 -8.32 7.93 -2.62
N ARG A 108 -8.02 7.71 -3.90
CA ARG A 108 -7.31 8.69 -4.75
C ARG A 108 -8.17 9.92 -5.02
N ALA A 109 -9.44 9.74 -5.36
CA ALA A 109 -10.39 10.83 -5.59
C ALA A 109 -10.57 11.69 -4.32
N ASP A 110 -10.77 11.06 -3.16
CA ASP A 110 -10.89 11.74 -1.87
C ASP A 110 -9.63 12.57 -1.54
N TRP A 111 -8.45 12.03 -1.87
CA TRP A 111 -7.19 12.74 -1.67
C TRP A 111 -7.07 13.94 -2.61
N GLN A 112 -7.42 13.77 -3.89
CA GLN A 112 -7.41 14.86 -4.87
C GLN A 112 -8.36 15.99 -4.49
N GLU A 113 -9.55 15.69 -3.95
CA GLU A 113 -10.50 16.70 -3.50
C GLU A 113 -9.95 17.52 -2.32
N LYS A 114 -9.36 16.83 -1.32
CA LYS A 114 -8.76 17.48 -0.15
C LYS A 114 -7.61 18.42 -0.49
N PHE A 115 -6.81 18.06 -1.50
CA PHE A 115 -5.64 18.83 -1.92
C PHE A 115 -5.85 19.59 -3.22
N ARG A 116 -7.11 19.72 -3.67
CA ARG A 116 -7.45 20.54 -4.84
C ARG A 116 -7.14 22.00 -4.50
N ALA A 117 -6.20 22.59 -5.23
CA ALA A 117 -5.97 24.02 -5.15
C ALA A 117 -7.29 24.76 -5.47
N PRO A 118 -7.69 25.79 -4.70
CA PRO A 118 -8.85 26.58 -5.05
C PRO A 118 -8.61 27.11 -6.47
N ILE A 119 -9.47 26.70 -7.41
CA ILE A 119 -9.50 27.32 -8.72
C ILE A 119 -9.92 28.75 -8.42
N ARG A 120 -8.98 29.69 -8.43
CA ARG A 120 -9.31 31.10 -8.46
C ARG A 120 -10.01 31.30 -9.81
N PRO A 121 -11.34 31.55 -9.86
CA PRO A 121 -11.93 31.96 -11.12
C PRO A 121 -11.15 33.20 -11.57
N GLY A 122 -10.56 33.11 -12.76
CA GLY A 122 -9.63 34.09 -13.26
C GLY A 122 -10.24 35.49 -13.19
N THR A 123 -9.49 36.42 -12.61
CA THR A 123 -9.48 37.79 -13.07
C THR A 123 -9.20 37.78 -14.56
N ALA A 124 -10.27 37.85 -15.35
CA ALA A 124 -10.16 38.21 -16.76
C ALA A 124 -9.65 39.65 -16.85
N ALA A 125 -8.52 39.81 -17.56
CA ALA A 125 -7.81 41.05 -17.89
C ALA A 125 -7.16 41.77 -16.69
N VAL A 126 -5.88 42.14 -16.68
CA VAL A 126 -5.15 42.95 -17.68
C VAL A 126 -3.64 42.67 -17.59
N GLY A 127 -3.00 42.48 -18.75
CA GLY A 127 -1.62 42.87 -19.07
C GLY A 127 -0.46 42.36 -18.19
N SER A 128 0.26 41.35 -18.68
CA SER A 128 1.70 41.31 -18.46
C SER A 128 2.40 40.65 -19.64
N THR A 129 2.90 41.49 -20.54
CA THR A 129 4.05 41.18 -21.37
C THR A 129 5.24 40.95 -20.44
N LYS A 130 5.57 39.68 -20.17
CA LYS A 130 6.89 39.34 -19.64
C LYS A 130 7.59 38.43 -20.64
N ALA A 131 8.58 39.03 -21.28
CA ALA A 131 9.48 38.45 -22.26
C ALA A 131 10.03 37.10 -21.78
N ALA A 132 10.21 36.20 -22.76
CA ALA A 132 10.91 34.93 -22.62
C ALA A 132 12.28 35.13 -21.94
N PRO A 133 12.75 34.21 -21.08
CA PRO A 133 14.12 34.23 -20.65
C PRO A 133 15.01 33.79 -21.82
N ASP A 134 15.80 34.73 -22.35
CA ASP A 134 16.89 34.46 -23.28
C ASP A 134 17.98 33.65 -22.56
N LEU A 135 18.25 32.46 -23.08
CA LEU A 135 19.21 31.50 -22.53
C LEU A 135 20.59 31.76 -23.15
N SER A 136 21.15 32.95 -22.98
CA SER A 136 22.50 33.27 -23.43
C SER A 136 23.55 32.67 -22.47
N LEU A 137 24.16 31.57 -22.92
CA LEU A 137 25.32 30.92 -22.31
C LEU A 137 26.46 31.92 -22.12
N ARG A 138 26.75 32.31 -20.87
CA ARG A 138 27.99 33.01 -20.54
C ARG A 138 29.14 32.00 -20.44
N SER A 139 29.89 31.90 -21.53
CA SER A 139 31.16 31.17 -21.59
C SER A 139 32.31 32.08 -21.17
N GLU A 140 32.56 32.23 -19.87
CA GLU A 140 33.85 32.76 -19.38
C GLU A 140 34.26 32.04 -18.09
N VAL A 141 35.10 31.02 -18.23
CA VAL A 141 35.93 30.49 -17.15
C VAL A 141 37.36 30.86 -17.50
N THR A 142 37.85 31.96 -16.92
CA THR A 142 39.28 32.29 -16.89
C THR A 142 39.98 31.31 -15.96
N ALA A 143 40.82 30.45 -16.51
CA ALA A 143 41.76 29.64 -15.77
C ALA A 143 42.96 30.49 -15.31
N PRO A 144 43.48 30.31 -14.09
CA PRO A 144 44.86 30.62 -13.80
C PRO A 144 45.73 29.37 -13.91
N GLU A 145 46.77 29.48 -14.72
CA GLU A 145 47.83 28.51 -14.98
C GLU A 145 48.83 28.41 -13.81
N ALA A 146 49.21 27.16 -13.51
CA ALA A 146 50.50 26.66 -13.04
C ALA A 146 51.14 27.19 -11.73
N THR A 147 51.55 26.25 -10.85
CA THR A 147 52.98 25.91 -10.70
C THR A 147 53.17 24.66 -9.82
N HIS A 148 53.88 23.71 -10.42
CA HIS A 148 54.42 22.46 -9.92
C HIS A 148 55.28 22.60 -8.66
N ARG A 149 55.09 21.73 -7.66
CA ARG A 149 56.13 21.42 -6.65
C ARG A 149 56.05 19.94 -6.22
N GLU A 150 57.14 19.22 -6.47
CA GLU A 150 57.32 17.79 -6.22
C GLU A 150 57.34 17.37 -4.73
N LEU A 151 57.09 16.07 -4.55
CA LEU A 151 56.91 15.28 -3.32
C LEU A 151 58.16 15.21 -2.42
N PRO A 152 57.97 14.79 -1.15
CA PRO A 152 58.67 13.59 -0.71
C PRO A 152 57.78 12.55 -0.01
N HIS A 153 58.23 11.32 -0.21
CA HIS A 153 57.91 10.01 0.35
C HIS A 153 57.92 9.93 1.89
N LEU A 154 57.01 9.13 2.49
CA LEU A 154 57.37 8.09 3.48
C LEU A 154 56.19 7.15 3.84
N ASP A 155 56.45 5.87 3.58
CA ASP A 155 55.98 4.58 4.13
C ASP A 155 54.72 4.42 5.03
N THR A 156 53.90 3.46 4.57
CA THR A 156 53.13 2.43 5.28
C THR A 156 53.13 2.43 6.81
N ILE A 157 51.94 2.53 7.40
CA ILE A 157 51.54 1.70 8.55
C ILE A 157 50.03 1.40 8.54
N THR A 158 49.75 0.11 8.73
CA THR A 158 48.47 -0.57 8.92
C THR A 158 47.61 0.07 10.02
N GLY A 159 46.33 0.29 9.74
CA GLY A 159 45.33 0.69 10.73
C GLY A 159 43.92 0.46 10.21
N VAL A 160 43.36 -0.71 10.53
CA VAL A 160 41.92 -0.99 10.37
C VAL A 160 41.16 -0.12 11.37
N ALA A 161 40.33 0.80 10.85
CA ALA A 161 39.41 1.61 11.64
C ALA A 161 38.02 1.64 10.95
N ASP A 162 37.07 1.07 11.68
CA ASP A 162 35.65 1.42 11.84
C ASP A 162 35.03 2.49 10.93
N PRO A 163 33.89 2.19 10.28
CA PRO A 163 32.91 3.20 9.91
C PRO A 163 31.64 3.07 10.76
N GLY A 164 31.59 3.89 11.82
CA GLY A 164 30.35 4.32 12.43
C GLY A 164 29.55 5.27 11.53
N GLN A 165 28.25 5.31 11.81
CA GLN A 165 27.28 6.38 11.52
C GLN A 165 26.76 6.54 10.09
N VAL A 166 25.69 5.78 9.81
CA VAL A 166 24.62 6.20 8.89
C VAL A 166 23.46 6.77 9.70
N GLN A 167 23.20 8.05 9.51
CA GLN A 167 22.15 8.81 10.19
C GLN A 167 20.79 8.48 9.55
N GLY A 168 20.13 7.45 10.05
CA GLY A 168 18.76 7.10 9.69
C GLY A 168 17.77 8.05 10.36
N SER A 169 17.05 8.83 9.57
CA SER A 169 15.92 9.63 10.03
C SER A 169 14.72 8.71 10.28
N GLU A 170 14.59 8.23 11.52
CA GLU A 170 13.44 7.47 12.01
C GLU A 170 12.27 8.43 12.23
N ILE A 171 11.34 8.50 11.28
CA ILE A 171 10.05 9.17 11.49
C ILE A 171 9.12 8.17 12.17
N VAL A 172 9.15 8.15 13.50
CA VAL A 172 8.18 7.46 14.36
C VAL A 172 6.81 8.14 14.18
N MET A 173 5.94 7.55 13.37
CA MET A 173 4.53 7.96 13.33
C MET A 173 3.81 7.36 14.54
N ARG A 174 3.54 8.23 15.51
CA ARG A 174 2.84 7.94 16.77
C ARG A 174 1.44 7.38 16.48
N VAL A 175 1.19 6.17 16.94
CA VAL A 175 -0.14 5.53 16.97
C VAL A 175 -1.07 6.35 17.89
N PRO A 176 -2.19 6.89 17.43
CA PRO A 176 -3.22 7.39 18.33
C PRO A 176 -3.92 6.20 19.02
N PRO A 177 -4.13 6.23 20.35
CA PRO A 177 -4.81 5.14 21.05
C PRO A 177 -6.28 5.05 20.61
N LEU A 178 -6.75 3.81 20.37
CA LEU A 178 -8.16 3.55 20.09
C LEU A 178 -9.03 3.99 21.28
N PRO A 179 -10.25 4.51 21.03
CA PRO A 179 -11.24 4.67 22.09
C PRO A 179 -11.75 3.28 22.51
N GLU A 180 -11.37 2.86 23.72
CA GLU A 180 -11.99 1.76 24.46
C GLU A 180 -13.50 2.00 24.55
N ARG A 181 -14.30 1.22 23.83
CA ARG A 181 -15.74 1.13 24.12
C ARG A 181 -15.96 -0.01 25.11
N PRO A 182 -16.60 0.23 26.26
CA PRO A 182 -16.97 -0.84 27.16
C PRO A 182 -17.96 -1.79 26.47
N PHE A 183 -17.57 -3.07 26.41
CA PHE A 183 -18.47 -4.17 26.10
C PHE A 183 -19.45 -4.31 27.27
N ASP A 184 -20.66 -3.78 27.11
CA ASP A 184 -21.72 -3.97 28.09
C ASP A 184 -22.17 -5.43 28.04
N SER A 185 -21.80 -6.17 29.09
CA SER A 185 -22.08 -7.59 29.26
C SER A 185 -23.45 -7.75 29.94
N ALA A 186 -24.54 -7.67 29.17
CA ALA A 186 -25.86 -8.04 29.65
C ALA A 186 -26.08 -9.55 29.45
N SER A 187 -25.75 -10.29 30.51
CA SER A 187 -26.21 -11.64 30.79
C SER A 187 -27.74 -11.73 30.68
N HIS A 188 -28.24 -12.66 29.86
CA HIS A 188 -29.62 -13.14 29.95
C HIS A 188 -29.60 -14.66 30.03
N ALA A 189 -29.66 -15.17 31.26
CA ALA A 189 -30.01 -16.54 31.56
C ALA A 189 -31.52 -16.73 31.32
N PRO A 190 -31.98 -17.81 30.68
CA PRO A 190 -33.38 -18.17 30.75
C PRO A 190 -33.66 -18.94 32.04
N ALA A 191 -34.63 -18.43 32.81
CA ALA A 191 -35.17 -19.09 33.98
C ALA A 191 -36.00 -20.33 33.57
N LEU A 192 -35.85 -21.37 34.39
CA LEU A 192 -36.68 -22.58 34.42
C LEU A 192 -38.15 -22.23 34.67
N HIS A 193 -39.04 -22.96 33.99
CA HIS A 193 -40.36 -23.32 34.49
C HIS A 193 -40.71 -24.73 33.99
#